data_AF-B1TGB1-F1
#
_entry.id   AF-B1TGB1-F1
#
_cell.length_a   1.000
_cell.length_b   1.000
_cell.length_c   1.000
_cell.angle_alpha   90.00
_cell.angle_beta   90.00
_cell.angle_gamma   90.00
#
_symmetry.space_group_name_H-M   'P 1'
#
loop_
_entity.id
_entity.type
_entity.pdbx_description
1 polymer ?
#
loop_
_entity_poly.entity_id
_entity_poly.type
_entity_poly.pdbx_seq_one_letter_code
_entity_poly.pdbx_strand_id
1 'polypeptide(L)'
;MSNGKDRAIVVKRVAPQKKGHHGGAWKLAYADFMTAMMAFFLLMWLLSSVTPVQLKGIAEYFNTPLKAALFGSGDRSSQDSSIINGGGRDLSSADAGTLRRTDGTTSLADRVAKAGDQNSRSQAQGAQDRLEQTRLHDLQIKLMAAIEANPTLRQFKQQIRIDSTLMGLRIEIVDSQKRPMFAMSSDHVEPYMRDILREIGKTLNDVPNRIIVQGHTDAVPYAGGEGGYSNWELSADRANASRRELISGGMDEAKVLRVLGLASTQNLNKADPLDPENRRISVIVLNRKSEDALMRDDATTTTLSADAAGSKLLAQQLGGPTPAARPALASAVAVAPKP
;
A
#
# COMPACT_ATOMS: atom_id res chain seq x y z
N MET A 1 12.13 82.05 -42.74
CA MET A 1 12.36 80.59 -42.62
C MET A 1 12.05 80.17 -41.18
N SER A 2 11.31 79.07 -41.02
CA SER A 2 11.08 78.23 -39.82
C SER A 2 10.72 78.93 -38.49
N ASN A 3 9.44 79.05 -38.11
CA ASN A 3 8.53 78.03 -37.57
C ASN A 3 8.93 77.53 -36.16
N GLY A 4 8.24 78.01 -35.12
CA GLY A 4 8.44 77.61 -33.72
C GLY A 4 7.11 77.62 -32.96
N LYS A 5 6.37 76.52 -33.10
CA LYS A 5 5.03 76.23 -32.57
C LYS A 5 4.90 76.46 -31.05
N ASP A 6 3.79 77.09 -30.65
CA ASP A 6 3.25 77.06 -29.30
C ASP A 6 3.12 75.61 -28.80
N ARG A 7 3.85 75.29 -27.72
CA ARG A 7 3.75 73.99 -27.05
C ARG A 7 2.99 74.18 -25.74
N ALA A 8 1.80 73.58 -25.68
CA ALA A 8 0.97 73.51 -24.50
C ALA A 8 1.72 72.90 -23.30
N ILE A 9 1.69 73.59 -22.17
CA ILE A 9 2.33 73.15 -20.92
C ILE A 9 1.44 72.08 -20.27
N VAL A 10 1.91 70.84 -20.23
CA VAL A 10 1.26 69.74 -19.50
C VAL A 10 1.86 69.63 -18.10
N VAL A 11 1.10 70.02 -17.08
CA VAL A 11 1.50 69.86 -15.68
C VAL A 11 1.17 68.44 -15.20
N LYS A 12 2.18 67.57 -15.13
CA LYS A 12 2.06 66.23 -14.51
C LYS A 12 2.24 66.36 -13.00
N ARG A 13 1.15 66.35 -12.23
CA ARG A 13 1.22 66.21 -10.76
C ARG A 13 1.50 64.76 -10.40
N VAL A 14 2.70 64.51 -9.88
CA VAL A 14 3.09 63.21 -9.33
C VAL A 14 2.79 63.23 -7.83
N ALA A 15 1.95 62.31 -7.36
CA ALA A 15 1.72 62.15 -5.93
C ALA A 15 3.01 61.65 -5.25
N PRO A 16 3.44 62.21 -4.11
CA PRO A 16 4.61 61.71 -3.40
C PRO A 16 4.33 60.30 -2.87
N GLN A 17 5.12 59.33 -3.31
CA GLN A 17 5.23 58.02 -2.69
C GLN A 17 5.62 58.21 -1.21
N LYS A 18 4.81 57.69 -0.29
CA LYS A 18 5.12 57.67 1.14
C LYS A 18 6.43 56.91 1.33
N LYS A 19 7.48 57.61 1.77
CA LYS A 19 8.75 56.99 2.19
C LYS A 19 8.44 56.00 3.30
N GLY A 20 8.55 54.71 3.01
CA GLY A 20 8.53 53.66 4.02
C GLY A 20 9.66 53.87 5.01
N HIS A 21 9.39 53.66 6.30
CA HIS A 21 10.35 53.86 7.39
C HIS A 21 11.60 52.97 7.22
N HIS A 22 12.70 53.54 6.72
CA HIS A 22 14.01 52.87 6.58
C HIS A 22 14.77 52.66 7.91
N GLY A 23 14.08 52.61 9.06
CA GLY A 23 14.69 52.50 10.38
C GLY A 23 14.71 51.10 11.00
N GLY A 24 14.22 50.06 10.30
CA GLY A 24 14.03 48.71 10.85
C GLY A 24 15.12 47.69 10.49
N ALA A 25 15.90 47.92 9.44
CA ALA A 25 16.84 46.92 8.92
C ALA A 25 18.00 46.62 9.89
N TRP A 26 18.56 47.64 10.56
CA TRP A 26 19.63 47.47 11.54
C TRP A 26 19.17 46.72 12.81
N LYS A 27 17.89 46.85 13.17
CA LYS A 27 17.29 46.13 14.30
C LYS A 27 17.14 44.65 14.01
N LEU A 28 16.89 44.28 12.76
CA LEU A 28 16.81 42.89 12.34
C LEU A 28 18.20 42.23 12.39
N ALA A 29 19.24 42.93 11.93
CA ALA A 29 20.62 42.45 12.04
C ALA A 29 21.09 42.34 13.50
N TYR A 30 20.69 43.27 14.37
CA TYR A 30 20.99 43.21 15.80
C TYR A 30 20.23 42.07 16.51
N ALA A 31 18.96 41.85 16.17
CA ALA A 31 18.17 40.75 16.70
C ALA A 31 18.76 39.39 16.31
N ASP A 32 19.17 39.24 15.04
CA ASP A 32 19.80 38.02 14.53
C ASP A 32 21.12 37.72 15.24
N PHE A 33 21.95 38.74 15.47
CA PHE A 33 23.18 38.60 16.25
C PHE A 33 22.92 38.15 17.70
N MET A 34 21.90 38.70 18.36
CA MET A 34 21.54 38.31 19.73
C MET A 34 21.01 36.88 19.80
N THR A 35 20.22 36.44 18.81
CA THR A 35 19.76 35.05 18.75
C THR A 35 20.89 34.07 18.45
N ALA A 36 21.86 34.45 17.61
CA ALA A 36 23.05 33.64 17.35
C ALA A 36 23.90 33.47 18.62
N MET A 37 24.12 34.55 19.38
CA MET A 37 24.85 34.49 20.65
C MET A 37 24.10 33.71 21.72
N MET A 38 22.78 33.83 21.80
CA MET A 38 21.94 33.03 22.70
C MET A 38 22.04 31.54 22.36
N ALA A 39 21.93 31.17 21.09
CA ALA A 39 22.05 29.78 20.65
C ALA A 39 23.46 29.22 20.94
N PHE A 40 24.51 30.00 20.71
CA PHE A 40 25.87 29.62 21.04
C PHE A 40 26.07 29.42 22.55
N PHE A 41 25.52 30.32 23.37
CA PHE A 41 25.58 30.20 24.82
C PHE A 41 24.83 28.96 25.33
N LEU A 42 23.63 28.70 24.81
CA LEU A 42 22.86 27.49 25.15
C LEU A 42 23.60 26.21 24.74
N LEU A 43 24.29 26.21 23.60
CA LEU A 43 25.13 25.10 23.14
C LEU A 43 26.30 24.85 24.10
N MET A 44 27.05 25.90 24.44
CA MET A 44 28.18 25.80 25.37
C MET A 44 27.73 25.43 26.78
N TRP A 45 26.57 25.93 27.21
CA TRP A 45 25.96 25.58 28.49
C TRP A 45 25.57 24.10 28.53
N LEU A 46 24.98 23.57 27.45
CA LEU A 46 24.70 22.13 27.35
C LEU A 46 25.99 21.31 27.40
N LEU A 47 27.03 21.69 26.65
CA LEU A 47 28.31 20.98 26.61
C LEU A 47 29.01 20.95 27.98
N SER A 48 28.84 21.98 28.80
CA SER A 48 29.39 22.04 30.16
C SER A 48 28.71 21.03 31.13
N SER A 49 27.45 20.67 30.87
CA SER A 49 26.69 19.72 31.69
C SER A 49 26.87 18.24 31.29
N VAL A 50 27.60 17.98 30.20
CA VAL A 50 27.76 16.65 29.60
C VAL A 50 29.11 16.06 30.00
N THR A 51 29.11 14.81 30.44
CA THR A 51 30.35 14.11 30.84
C THR A 51 31.26 13.88 29.62
N PRO A 52 32.59 13.83 29.79
CA PRO A 52 33.54 13.63 28.68
C PRO A 52 33.28 12.35 27.87
N VAL A 53 32.70 11.32 28.50
CA VAL A 53 32.29 10.07 27.84
C VAL A 53 31.13 10.29 26.86
N GLN A 54 30.11 11.05 27.27
CA GLN A 54 28.97 11.38 26.42
C GLN A 54 29.37 12.30 25.25
N LEU A 55 30.29 13.24 25.49
CA LEU A 55 30.82 14.12 24.45
C LEU A 55 31.54 13.33 23.36
N LYS A 56 32.30 12.29 23.74
CA LYS A 56 32.97 11.38 22.80
C LYS A 56 31.97 10.56 21.98
N GLY A 57 30.89 10.06 22.59
CA GLY A 57 29.85 9.32 21.89
C GLY A 57 29.08 10.16 20.85
N ILE A 58 28.79 11.43 21.17
CA ILE A 58 28.17 12.36 20.22
C ILE A 58 29.14 12.70 19.08
N ALA A 59 30.42 12.95 19.38
CA ALA A 59 31.43 13.22 18.35
C ALA A 59 31.64 12.03 17.40
N GLU A 60 31.53 10.80 17.90
CA GLU A 60 31.63 9.59 17.09
C GLU A 60 30.45 9.47 16.13
N TYR A 61 29.22 9.73 16.59
CA TYR A 61 28.00 9.75 15.76
C TYR A 61 28.09 10.70 14.55
N PHE A 62 28.73 11.86 14.69
CA PHE A 62 28.92 12.82 13.59
C PHE A 62 30.13 12.53 12.69
N ASN A 63 31.11 11.75 13.17
CA ASN A 63 32.26 11.31 12.37
C ASN A 63 32.00 9.99 11.62
N THR A 64 31.01 9.21 12.06
CA THR A 64 30.60 7.95 11.42
C THR A 64 29.73 8.03 10.16
N PRO A 65 28.99 9.11 9.80
CA PRO A 65 28.07 9.07 8.67
C PRO A 65 28.83 9.00 7.33
N LEU A 66 30.04 9.57 7.26
CA LEU A 66 30.91 9.42 6.09
C LEU A 66 31.52 8.01 6.01
N LYS A 67 31.99 7.44 7.14
CA LYS A 67 32.60 6.10 7.15
C LYS A 67 31.60 4.99 6.87
N ALA A 68 30.38 5.08 7.39
CA ALA A 68 29.30 4.12 7.14
C ALA A 68 28.74 4.19 5.71
N ALA A 69 28.77 5.38 5.09
CA ALA A 69 28.38 5.54 3.68
C ALA A 69 29.45 5.06 2.69
N LEU A 70 30.74 5.10 3.06
CA LEU A 70 31.87 4.67 2.22
C LEU A 70 32.24 3.18 2.37
N PHE A 71 32.09 2.60 3.56
CA PHE A 71 32.50 1.22 3.84
C PHE A 71 31.33 0.37 4.32
N GLY A 72 30.29 0.27 3.49
CA GLY A 72 29.11 -0.55 3.74
C GLY A 72 29.47 -1.90 4.37
N SER A 73 29.26 -2.00 5.68
CA SER A 73 29.42 -3.24 6.42
C SER A 73 28.50 -3.17 7.63
N GLY A 74 27.36 -3.82 7.49
CA GLY A 74 26.53 -4.19 8.61
C GLY A 74 27.23 -5.30 9.37
N ASP A 75 28.04 -4.96 10.37
CA ASP A 75 28.18 -5.77 11.58
C ASP A 75 28.88 -4.96 12.68
N ARG A 76 28.25 -4.94 13.86
CA ARG A 76 28.81 -4.63 15.19
C ARG A 76 29.49 -3.26 15.44
N SER A 77 28.79 -2.44 16.22
CA SER A 77 29.41 -1.61 17.27
C SER A 77 28.78 -1.90 18.63
N SER A 78 28.91 -3.15 19.07
CA SER A 78 29.09 -3.47 20.49
C SER A 78 30.41 -4.23 20.56
N GLN A 79 31.51 -3.49 20.49
CA GLN A 79 32.79 -3.99 20.98
C GLN A 79 33.02 -3.30 22.32
N ASP A 80 32.41 -3.87 23.36
CA ASP A 80 32.97 -3.74 24.69
C ASP A 80 34.38 -4.34 24.66
N SER A 81 35.35 -3.63 25.23
CA SER A 81 36.76 -4.01 25.27
C SER A 81 37.03 -5.18 26.22
N SER A 82 36.50 -6.37 25.92
CA SER A 82 36.82 -7.59 26.67
C SER A 82 37.40 -8.65 25.75
N ILE A 83 38.62 -9.10 26.04
CA ILE A 83 39.33 -10.15 25.30
C ILE A 83 38.71 -11.54 25.53
N ILE A 84 37.78 -11.67 26.51
CA ILE A 84 37.06 -12.90 26.81
C ILE A 84 35.59 -12.70 26.50
N ASN A 85 35.07 -13.51 25.57
CA ASN A 85 33.70 -13.45 25.07
C ASN A 85 32.71 -14.05 26.08
N GLY A 86 32.56 -13.42 27.25
CA GLY A 86 31.84 -13.97 28.40
C GLY A 86 31.34 -12.98 29.46
N GLY A 87 31.42 -11.66 29.23
CA GLY A 87 30.69 -10.67 30.05
C GLY A 87 31.03 -10.68 31.55
N GLY A 88 32.32 -10.63 31.88
CA GLY A 88 32.82 -10.44 33.25
C GLY A 88 33.67 -9.17 33.36
N ARG A 89 33.59 -8.50 34.52
CA ARG A 89 34.44 -7.33 34.84
C ARG A 89 35.92 -7.70 34.77
N ASP A 90 36.70 -6.93 34.02
CA ASP A 90 38.15 -7.00 34.05
C ASP A 90 38.64 -6.41 35.38
N LEU A 91 39.27 -7.24 36.22
CA LEU A 91 39.80 -6.83 37.53
C LEU A 91 41.03 -5.91 37.41
N SER A 92 41.61 -5.78 36.22
CA SER A 92 42.76 -4.91 35.95
C SER A 92 42.38 -3.49 35.53
N SER A 93 41.10 -3.24 35.25
CA SER A 93 40.56 -1.92 34.89
C SER A 93 39.92 -1.25 36.10
N ALA A 94 40.29 0.02 36.35
CA ALA A 94 39.62 0.87 37.33
C ALA A 94 38.29 1.45 36.81
N ASP A 95 38.00 1.27 35.50
CA ASP A 95 36.71 1.64 34.93
C ASP A 95 35.67 0.59 35.32
N ALA A 96 34.55 1.06 35.88
CA ALA A 96 33.42 0.22 36.21
C ALA A 96 32.91 -0.46 34.94
N GLY A 97 33.27 -1.73 34.76
CA GLY A 97 32.67 -2.59 33.74
C GLY A 97 31.15 -2.50 33.83
N THR A 98 30.50 -2.46 32.68
CA THR A 98 29.05 -2.43 32.46
C THR A 98 28.40 -3.73 32.96
N LEU A 99 28.52 -4.00 34.26
CA LEU A 99 27.55 -4.85 34.93
C LEU A 99 26.19 -4.25 34.60
N ARG A 100 25.31 -5.09 34.03
CA ARG A 100 23.89 -4.83 33.82
C ARG A 100 23.30 -4.23 35.09
N ARG A 101 23.35 -2.91 35.14
CA ARG A 101 22.75 -2.11 36.18
C ARG A 101 21.27 -2.08 35.81
N THR A 102 20.48 -2.94 36.45
CA THR A 102 19.03 -3.05 36.27
C THR A 102 18.31 -1.85 36.88
N ASP A 103 18.74 -0.63 36.52
CA ASP A 103 18.27 0.61 37.12
C ASP A 103 17.30 1.31 36.16
N GLY A 104 16.46 0.57 35.43
CA GLY A 104 15.43 1.13 34.52
C GLY A 104 15.92 1.99 33.35
N THR A 105 17.15 2.47 33.37
CA THR A 105 17.82 3.36 32.39
C THR A 105 18.15 2.63 31.10
N THR A 106 18.52 1.34 31.16
CA THR A 106 18.64 0.48 29.97
C THR A 106 17.31 0.33 29.25
N SER A 107 16.18 0.18 29.98
CA SER A 107 14.85 0.09 29.36
C SER A 107 14.41 1.40 28.69
N LEU A 108 14.90 2.53 29.19
CA LEU A 108 14.59 3.85 28.63
C LEU A 108 15.46 4.11 27.40
N ALA A 109 16.75 3.80 27.46
CA ALA A 109 17.67 3.89 26.32
C ALA A 109 17.24 2.97 25.16
N ASP A 110 16.86 1.72 25.46
CA ASP A 110 16.34 0.79 24.45
C ASP A 110 15.01 1.27 23.85
N ARG A 111 14.14 1.90 24.64
CA ARG A 111 12.89 2.48 24.14
C ARG A 111 13.13 3.72 23.27
N VAL A 112 14.04 4.60 23.66
CA VAL A 112 14.40 5.80 22.88
C VAL A 112 15.09 5.40 21.57
N ALA A 113 15.99 4.42 21.60
CA ALA A 113 16.63 3.87 20.41
C ALA A 113 15.61 3.21 19.46
N LYS A 114 14.69 2.38 20.00
CA LYS A 114 13.60 1.78 19.20
C LYS A 114 12.62 2.82 18.65
N ALA A 115 12.30 3.87 19.41
CA ALA A 115 11.42 4.94 18.96
C ALA A 115 12.09 5.79 17.86
N GLY A 116 13.39 6.06 17.98
CA GLY A 116 14.18 6.71 16.93
C GLY A 116 14.20 5.90 15.64
N ASP A 117 14.49 4.60 15.73
CA ASP A 117 14.53 3.69 14.58
C ASP A 117 13.14 3.54 13.91
N GLN A 118 12.07 3.50 14.71
CA GLN A 118 10.69 3.49 14.20
C GLN A 118 10.32 4.79 13.47
N ASN A 119 10.73 5.95 14.00
CA ASN A 119 10.48 7.25 13.36
C ASN A 119 11.27 7.40 12.06
N SER A 120 12.52 6.96 12.02
CA SER A 120 13.31 6.98 10.78
C SER A 120 12.73 6.05 9.71
N ARG A 121 12.27 4.85 10.11
CA ARG A 121 11.58 3.93 9.19
C ARG A 121 10.26 4.49 8.68
N SER A 122 9.43 5.08 9.56
CA SER A 122 8.14 5.66 9.15
C SER A 122 8.33 6.86 8.20
N GLN A 123 9.35 7.68 8.44
CA GLN A 123 9.69 8.79 7.55
C GLN A 123 10.22 8.31 6.19
N ALA A 124 11.07 7.28 6.17
CA ALA A 124 11.55 6.66 4.93
C ALA A 124 10.42 6.01 4.14
N GLN A 125 9.51 5.30 4.83
CA GLN A 125 8.33 4.69 4.22
C GLN A 125 7.41 5.77 3.62
N GLY A 126 7.13 6.84 4.36
CA GLY A 126 6.30 7.94 3.86
C GLY A 126 6.90 8.65 2.65
N ALA A 127 8.23 8.73 2.53
CA ALA A 127 8.88 9.25 1.33
C ALA A 127 8.72 8.32 0.12
N GLN A 128 8.87 7.00 0.32
CA GLN A 128 8.65 6.00 -0.73
C GLN A 128 7.21 5.98 -1.23
N ASP A 129 6.24 6.04 -0.31
CA ASP A 129 4.81 6.06 -0.65
C ASP A 129 4.45 7.26 -1.53
N ARG A 130 5.04 8.44 -1.25
CA ARG A 130 4.84 9.65 -2.07
C ARG A 130 5.41 9.50 -3.48
N LEU A 131 6.64 8.98 -3.60
CA LEU A 131 7.27 8.73 -4.91
C LEU A 131 6.46 7.74 -5.74
N GLU A 132 5.91 6.71 -5.10
CA GLU A 132 5.03 5.75 -5.75
C GLU A 132 3.71 6.39 -6.19
N GLN A 133 3.08 7.20 -5.35
CA GLN A 133 1.86 7.94 -5.71
C GLN A 133 2.07 8.82 -6.94
N THR A 134 3.21 9.53 -7.02
CA THR A 134 3.57 10.30 -8.22
C THR A 134 3.70 9.38 -9.44
N ARG A 135 4.36 8.22 -9.32
CA ARG A 135 4.51 7.27 -10.43
C ARG A 135 3.16 6.74 -10.93
N LEU A 136 2.25 6.37 -10.03
CA LEU A 136 0.91 5.92 -10.40
C LEU A 136 0.07 7.03 -11.01
N HIS A 137 0.25 8.27 -10.56
CA HIS A 137 -0.38 9.44 -11.17
C HIS A 137 0.15 9.72 -12.59
N ASP A 138 1.46 9.64 -12.79
CA ASP A 138 2.07 9.77 -14.12
C ASP A 138 1.59 8.67 -15.07
N LEU A 139 1.46 7.44 -14.57
CA LEU A 139 0.88 6.32 -15.30
C LEU A 139 -0.57 6.61 -15.72
N GLN A 140 -1.39 7.14 -14.81
CA GLN A 140 -2.77 7.54 -15.11
C GLN A 140 -2.81 8.56 -16.26
N ILE A 141 -1.98 9.61 -16.19
CA ILE A 141 -1.91 10.64 -17.24
C ILE A 141 -1.50 10.02 -18.57
N LYS A 142 -0.47 9.15 -18.56
CA LYS A 142 0.03 8.49 -19.77
C LYS A 142 -1.03 7.60 -20.41
N LEU A 143 -1.77 6.82 -19.62
CA LEU A 143 -2.89 6.01 -20.09
C LEU A 143 -3.99 6.87 -20.73
N MET A 144 -4.39 7.96 -20.05
CA MET A 144 -5.39 8.88 -20.60
C MET A 144 -4.92 9.51 -21.91
N ALA A 145 -3.64 9.90 -22.00
CA ALA A 145 -3.05 10.45 -23.21
C ALA A 145 -2.99 9.42 -24.34
N ALA A 146 -2.64 8.16 -24.06
CA ALA A 146 -2.61 7.08 -25.04
C ALA A 146 -4.01 6.78 -25.61
N ILE A 147 -5.03 6.77 -24.75
CA ILE A 147 -6.43 6.60 -25.16
C ILE A 147 -6.89 7.77 -26.03
N GLU A 148 -6.54 9.01 -25.67
CA GLU A 148 -6.92 10.19 -26.45
C GLU A 148 -6.18 10.25 -27.79
N ALA A 149 -4.91 9.85 -27.84
CA ALA A 149 -4.10 9.86 -29.06
C ALA A 149 -4.58 8.84 -30.10
N ASN A 150 -5.13 7.70 -29.68
CA ASN A 150 -5.60 6.66 -30.59
C ASN A 150 -7.09 6.87 -30.99
N PRO A 151 -7.40 7.15 -32.27
CA PRO A 151 -8.78 7.37 -32.71
C PRO A 151 -9.72 6.19 -32.42
N THR A 152 -9.21 4.96 -32.52
CA THR A 152 -9.98 3.73 -32.27
C THR A 152 -10.32 3.58 -30.80
N LEU A 153 -9.48 4.05 -29.88
CA LEU A 153 -9.73 3.97 -28.43
C LEU A 153 -10.56 5.15 -27.92
N ARG A 154 -10.42 6.33 -28.55
CA ARG A 154 -11.13 7.55 -28.16
C ARG A 154 -12.65 7.39 -28.16
N GLN A 155 -13.20 6.60 -29.10
CA GLN A 155 -14.64 6.30 -29.13
C GLN A 155 -15.14 5.50 -27.90
N PHE A 156 -14.24 4.80 -27.20
CA PHE A 156 -14.53 4.00 -26.01
C PHE A 156 -14.17 4.72 -24.70
N LYS A 157 -13.81 6.01 -24.75
CA LYS A 157 -13.45 6.80 -23.57
C LYS A 157 -14.49 6.78 -22.46
N GLN A 158 -15.78 6.71 -22.80
CA GLN A 158 -16.87 6.62 -21.82
C GLN A 158 -16.95 5.25 -21.13
N GLN A 159 -16.45 4.20 -21.79
CA GLN A 159 -16.41 2.83 -21.28
C GLN A 159 -15.12 2.53 -20.52
N ILE A 160 -14.14 3.44 -20.52
CA ILE A 160 -12.87 3.28 -19.79
C ILE A 160 -12.84 4.29 -18.65
N ARG A 161 -12.85 3.81 -17.41
CA ARG A 161 -12.77 4.62 -16.20
C ARG A 161 -11.43 4.37 -15.52
N ILE A 162 -10.72 5.42 -15.15
CA ILE A 162 -9.43 5.31 -14.46
C ILE A 162 -9.48 6.16 -13.20
N ASP A 163 -9.32 5.51 -12.04
CA ASP A 163 -9.47 6.13 -10.74
C ASP A 163 -8.37 5.70 -9.75
N SER A 164 -8.01 6.62 -8.86
CA SER A 164 -7.06 6.35 -7.78
C SER A 164 -7.80 5.77 -6.57
N THR A 165 -7.33 4.62 -6.09
CA THR A 165 -7.92 3.87 -4.98
C THR A 165 -6.91 3.69 -3.85
N LEU A 166 -7.37 3.22 -2.69
CA LEU A 166 -6.49 2.83 -1.58
C LEU A 166 -5.51 1.72 -1.95
N MET A 167 -5.88 0.85 -2.90
CA MET A 167 -5.04 -0.24 -3.37
C MET A 167 -4.00 0.21 -4.40
N GLY A 168 -4.20 1.35 -5.05
CA GLY A 168 -3.38 1.85 -6.16
C GLY A 168 -4.25 2.41 -7.29
N LEU A 169 -3.82 2.25 -8.54
CA LEU A 169 -4.55 2.77 -9.70
C LEU A 169 -5.51 1.71 -10.26
N ARG A 170 -6.79 2.01 -10.35
CA ARG A 170 -7.80 1.12 -10.93
C ARG A 170 -8.19 1.59 -12.32
N ILE A 171 -8.25 0.64 -13.26
CA ILE A 171 -8.67 0.83 -14.64
C ILE A 171 -9.87 -0.10 -14.87
N GLU A 172 -11.05 0.46 -15.04
CA GLU A 172 -12.27 -0.29 -15.34
C GLU A 172 -12.67 -0.13 -16.80
N ILE A 173 -12.97 -1.26 -17.45
CA ILE A 173 -13.51 -1.30 -18.81
C ILE A 173 -14.92 -1.88 -18.71
N VAL A 174 -15.92 -1.03 -18.93
CA VAL A 174 -17.35 -1.36 -18.73
C VAL A 174 -18.06 -1.69 -20.04
N ASP A 175 -19.02 -2.59 -19.95
CA ASP A 175 -19.90 -2.96 -21.06
C ASP A 175 -20.96 -1.89 -21.35
N SER A 176 -21.55 -1.96 -22.54
CA SER A 176 -22.79 -1.25 -22.84
C SER A 176 -23.66 -2.10 -23.77
N GLN A 177 -24.99 -1.90 -23.77
CA GLN A 177 -25.88 -2.69 -24.62
C GLN A 177 -25.52 -2.65 -26.11
N LYS A 178 -25.01 -1.51 -26.60
CA LYS A 178 -24.69 -1.33 -28.02
C LYS A 178 -23.27 -1.74 -28.38
N ARG A 179 -22.39 -1.87 -27.39
CA ARG A 179 -20.96 -2.15 -27.56
C ARG A 179 -20.47 -3.03 -26.41
N PRO A 180 -20.69 -4.35 -26.49
CA PRO A 180 -20.23 -5.26 -25.46
C PRO A 180 -18.73 -5.58 -25.61
N MET A 181 -17.92 -5.67 -24.56
CA MET A 181 -16.49 -5.99 -24.58
C MET A 181 -16.21 -7.48 -24.81
N PHE A 182 -17.21 -8.31 -24.59
CA PHE A 182 -17.17 -9.75 -24.81
C PHE A 182 -18.39 -10.18 -25.63
N ALA A 183 -18.22 -11.25 -26.40
CA ALA A 183 -19.36 -11.88 -27.06
C ALA A 183 -20.41 -12.33 -26.02
N MET A 184 -21.67 -12.37 -26.43
CA MET A 184 -22.79 -12.73 -25.58
C MET A 184 -22.56 -14.08 -24.91
N SER A 185 -22.68 -14.11 -23.58
CA SER A 185 -22.51 -15.32 -22.76
C SER A 185 -21.17 -16.06 -22.96
N SER A 186 -20.13 -15.34 -23.41
CA SER A 186 -18.80 -15.89 -23.73
C SER A 186 -17.68 -15.08 -23.07
N ASP A 187 -16.50 -15.70 -22.97
CA ASP A 187 -15.23 -15.10 -22.56
C ASP A 187 -14.40 -14.59 -23.76
N HIS A 188 -14.88 -14.77 -24.99
CA HIS A 188 -14.23 -14.23 -26.19
C HIS A 188 -14.33 -12.70 -26.22
N VAL A 189 -13.18 -12.05 -26.21
CA VAL A 189 -13.06 -10.58 -26.32
C VAL A 189 -13.47 -10.11 -27.72
N GLU A 190 -14.18 -9.00 -27.77
CA GLU A 190 -14.45 -8.30 -29.02
C GLU A 190 -13.18 -7.59 -29.55
N PRO A 191 -13.08 -7.32 -30.87
CA PRO A 191 -11.87 -6.72 -31.46
C PRO A 191 -11.43 -5.41 -30.79
N TYR A 192 -12.37 -4.54 -30.44
CA TYR A 192 -12.04 -3.29 -29.75
C TYR A 192 -11.59 -3.49 -28.30
N MET A 193 -12.15 -4.48 -27.58
CA MET A 193 -11.68 -4.82 -26.23
C MET A 193 -10.23 -5.31 -26.28
N ARG A 194 -9.93 -6.15 -27.27
CA ARG A 194 -8.55 -6.60 -27.55
C ARG A 194 -7.62 -5.40 -27.77
N ASP A 195 -8.01 -4.44 -28.62
CA ASP A 195 -7.17 -3.26 -28.89
C ASP A 195 -6.95 -2.40 -27.65
N ILE A 196 -8.00 -2.18 -26.84
CA ILE A 196 -7.93 -1.46 -25.56
C ILE A 196 -6.93 -2.14 -24.62
N LEU A 197 -7.10 -3.44 -24.37
CA LEU A 197 -6.25 -4.20 -23.46
C LEU A 197 -4.80 -4.24 -23.93
N ARG A 198 -4.55 -4.40 -25.24
CA ARG A 198 -3.19 -4.43 -25.77
C ARG A 198 -2.49 -3.09 -25.61
N GLU A 199 -3.20 -1.97 -25.77
CA GLU A 199 -2.62 -0.64 -25.59
C GLU A 199 -2.34 -0.34 -24.10
N ILE A 200 -3.25 -0.73 -23.21
CA ILE A 200 -3.05 -0.64 -21.77
C ILE A 200 -1.84 -1.50 -21.36
N GLY A 201 -1.76 -2.73 -21.85
CA GLY A 201 -0.70 -3.69 -21.53
C GLY A 201 0.72 -3.14 -21.79
N LYS A 202 0.93 -2.43 -22.89
CA LYS A 202 2.21 -1.75 -23.19
C LYS A 202 2.58 -0.73 -22.12
N THR A 203 1.61 0.10 -21.72
CA THR A 203 1.82 1.21 -20.78
C THR A 203 2.02 0.70 -19.36
N LEU A 204 1.42 -0.44 -19.00
CA LEU A 204 1.60 -1.04 -17.68
C LEU A 204 3.07 -1.38 -17.38
N ASN A 205 3.91 -1.65 -18.37
CA ASN A 205 5.33 -1.98 -18.15
C ASN A 205 6.19 -0.79 -17.69
N ASP A 206 5.69 0.44 -17.77
CA ASP A 206 6.44 1.63 -17.34
C ASP A 206 6.67 1.69 -15.82
N VAL A 207 5.89 0.93 -15.06
CA VAL A 207 5.96 0.87 -13.60
C VAL A 207 6.33 -0.55 -13.14
N PRO A 208 7.03 -0.73 -12.01
CA PRO A 208 7.37 -2.07 -11.51
C PRO A 208 6.19 -2.77 -10.83
N ASN A 209 5.11 -2.04 -10.57
CA ASN A 209 3.97 -2.47 -9.77
C ASN A 209 3.24 -3.68 -10.38
N ARG A 210 2.89 -4.66 -9.53
CA ARG A 210 2.08 -5.83 -9.91
C ARG A 210 0.60 -5.45 -10.05
N ILE A 211 -0.16 -6.30 -10.74
CA ILE A 211 -1.57 -6.07 -11.05
C ILE A 211 -2.48 -7.18 -10.54
N ILE A 212 -3.73 -6.82 -10.30
CA ILE A 212 -4.84 -7.75 -10.13
C ILE A 212 -5.82 -7.54 -11.29
N VAL A 213 -6.29 -8.63 -11.89
CA VAL A 213 -7.34 -8.59 -12.92
C VAL A 213 -8.62 -9.19 -12.34
N GLN A 214 -9.70 -8.41 -12.33
CA GLN A 214 -10.99 -8.82 -11.80
C GLN A 214 -12.03 -8.82 -12.90
N GLY A 215 -12.84 -9.87 -12.97
CA GLY A 215 -14.00 -9.95 -13.83
C GLY A 215 -15.28 -9.80 -13.02
N HIS A 216 -16.20 -9.01 -13.56
CA HIS A 216 -17.55 -8.82 -13.02
C HIS A 216 -18.58 -9.08 -14.10
N THR A 217 -19.72 -9.64 -13.69
CA THR A 217 -20.91 -9.81 -14.52
C THR A 217 -22.07 -9.05 -13.90
N ASP A 218 -23.14 -8.86 -14.67
CA ASP A 218 -24.43 -8.43 -14.16
C ASP A 218 -25.16 -9.58 -13.46
N ALA A 219 -26.29 -9.26 -12.83
CA ALA A 219 -27.13 -10.22 -12.13
C ALA A 219 -28.06 -11.01 -13.08
N VAL A 220 -27.89 -10.88 -14.40
CA VAL A 220 -28.65 -11.69 -15.37
C VAL A 220 -28.26 -13.16 -15.17
N PRO A 221 -29.20 -14.07 -14.88
CA PRO A 221 -28.86 -15.47 -14.67
C PRO A 221 -28.25 -16.08 -15.94
N TYR A 222 -27.11 -16.75 -15.77
CA TYR A 222 -26.51 -17.53 -16.85
C TYR A 222 -27.31 -18.83 -17.06
N ALA A 223 -27.46 -19.25 -18.32
CA ALA A 223 -28.32 -20.38 -18.69
C ALA A 223 -27.93 -21.73 -18.04
N GLY A 224 -26.67 -21.88 -17.61
CA GLY A 224 -26.15 -23.09 -16.98
C GLY A 224 -26.52 -23.29 -15.50
N GLY A 225 -27.13 -22.28 -14.84
CA GLY A 225 -27.57 -22.38 -13.45
C GLY A 225 -26.43 -22.47 -12.40
N GLU A 226 -26.79 -22.63 -11.12
CA GLU A 226 -25.81 -22.66 -10.01
C GLU A 226 -25.02 -23.97 -9.88
N GLY A 227 -25.54 -25.08 -10.42
CA GLY A 227 -24.88 -26.38 -10.40
C GLY A 227 -23.94 -26.63 -11.58
N GLY A 228 -23.85 -25.68 -12.52
CA GLY A 228 -23.09 -25.77 -13.75
C GLY A 228 -22.30 -24.49 -14.02
N TYR A 229 -22.07 -24.19 -15.29
CA TYR A 229 -21.41 -22.94 -15.68
C TYR A 229 -22.31 -21.75 -15.34
N SER A 230 -21.80 -20.85 -14.49
CA SER A 230 -22.53 -19.73 -13.95
C SER A 230 -21.79 -18.41 -14.21
N ASN A 231 -22.31 -17.34 -13.65
CA ASN A 231 -21.65 -16.04 -13.65
C ASN A 231 -20.29 -16.06 -12.92
N TRP A 232 -20.07 -17.03 -12.02
CA TRP A 232 -18.76 -17.22 -11.37
C TRP A 232 -17.70 -17.63 -12.38
N GLU A 233 -17.93 -18.71 -13.11
CA GLU A 233 -17.01 -19.21 -14.15
C GLU A 233 -16.83 -18.14 -15.24
N LEU A 234 -17.93 -17.53 -15.72
CA LEU A 234 -17.87 -16.49 -16.74
C LEU A 234 -17.00 -15.31 -16.34
N SER A 235 -17.15 -14.84 -15.10
CA SER A 235 -16.37 -13.70 -14.60
C SER A 235 -14.88 -14.04 -14.50
N ALA A 236 -14.52 -15.23 -14.05
CA ALA A 236 -13.14 -15.69 -13.96
C ALA A 236 -12.51 -15.91 -15.35
N ASP A 237 -13.25 -16.50 -16.28
CA ASP A 237 -12.80 -16.74 -17.65
C ASP A 237 -12.57 -15.43 -18.40
N ARG A 238 -13.47 -14.46 -18.27
CA ARG A 238 -13.29 -13.11 -18.84
C ARG A 238 -12.10 -12.36 -18.27
N ALA A 239 -11.85 -12.50 -16.97
CA ALA A 239 -10.66 -11.95 -16.33
C ALA A 239 -9.38 -12.59 -16.91
N ASN A 240 -9.37 -13.90 -17.10
CA ASN A 240 -8.26 -14.61 -17.74
C ASN A 240 -8.09 -14.28 -19.23
N ALA A 241 -9.18 -14.12 -19.98
CA ALA A 241 -9.14 -13.65 -21.36
C ALA A 241 -8.50 -12.26 -21.45
N SER A 242 -8.87 -11.38 -20.53
CA SER A 242 -8.29 -10.04 -20.44
C SER A 242 -6.80 -10.09 -20.11
N ARG A 243 -6.40 -10.94 -19.15
CA ARG A 243 -4.98 -11.20 -18.82
C ARG A 243 -4.18 -11.62 -20.04
N ARG A 244 -4.70 -12.56 -20.84
CA ARG A 244 -4.02 -13.05 -22.06
C ARG A 244 -3.82 -11.92 -23.08
N GLU A 245 -4.79 -11.03 -23.24
CA GLU A 245 -4.69 -9.91 -24.17
C GLU A 245 -3.74 -8.80 -23.66
N LEU A 246 -3.70 -8.54 -22.35
CA LEU A 246 -2.70 -7.64 -21.76
C LEU A 246 -1.27 -8.13 -22.05
N ILE A 247 -1.01 -9.43 -21.86
CA ILE A 247 0.29 -10.06 -22.14
C ILE A 247 0.58 -10.04 -23.64
N SER A 248 -0.42 -10.34 -24.47
CA SER A 248 -0.30 -10.25 -25.94
C SER A 248 -0.03 -8.82 -26.41
N GLY A 249 -0.41 -7.81 -25.62
CA GLY A 249 -0.08 -6.40 -25.80
C GLY A 249 1.36 -6.05 -25.43
N GLY A 250 2.11 -6.98 -24.82
CA GLY A 250 3.50 -6.80 -24.41
C GLY A 250 3.69 -6.66 -22.90
N MET A 251 2.63 -6.72 -22.09
CA MET A 251 2.76 -6.70 -20.63
C MET A 251 3.54 -7.93 -20.13
N ASP A 252 4.48 -7.73 -19.21
CA ASP A 252 5.19 -8.84 -18.56
C ASP A 252 4.21 -9.71 -17.74
N GLU A 253 4.25 -11.03 -17.94
CA GLU A 253 3.39 -12.00 -17.27
C GLU A 253 3.62 -12.02 -15.74
N ALA A 254 4.87 -11.80 -15.29
CA ALA A 254 5.22 -11.80 -13.86
C ALA A 254 4.51 -10.69 -13.07
N LYS A 255 4.00 -9.67 -13.77
CA LYS A 255 3.23 -8.59 -13.16
C LYS A 255 1.89 -9.04 -12.64
N VAL A 256 1.30 -10.10 -13.19
CA VAL A 256 0.01 -10.59 -12.72
C VAL A 256 0.21 -11.21 -11.34
N LEU A 257 -0.40 -10.60 -10.31
CA LEU A 257 -0.42 -11.16 -8.97
C LEU A 257 -1.60 -12.12 -8.79
N ARG A 258 -2.81 -11.69 -9.15
CA ARG A 258 -4.03 -12.49 -9.00
C ARG A 258 -5.02 -12.23 -10.12
N VAL A 259 -5.82 -13.24 -10.43
CA VAL A 259 -7.01 -13.14 -11.28
C VAL A 259 -8.22 -13.55 -10.46
N LEU A 260 -9.28 -12.74 -10.47
CA LEU A 260 -10.46 -12.94 -9.63
C LEU A 260 -11.74 -12.90 -10.48
N GLY A 261 -12.63 -13.88 -10.27
CA GLY A 261 -14.00 -13.85 -10.76
C GLY A 261 -14.94 -13.47 -9.62
N LEU A 262 -15.70 -12.38 -9.78
CA LEU A 262 -16.58 -11.85 -8.73
C LEU A 262 -18.07 -11.98 -9.06
N ALA A 263 -18.42 -12.58 -10.19
CA ALA A 263 -19.80 -12.67 -10.69
C ALA A 263 -20.53 -11.31 -10.55
N SER A 264 -21.76 -11.32 -10.03
CA SER A 264 -22.59 -10.15 -9.77
C SER A 264 -22.58 -9.68 -8.31
N THR A 265 -21.56 -10.08 -7.53
CA THR A 265 -21.50 -9.74 -6.10
C THR A 265 -21.11 -8.29 -5.83
N GLN A 266 -20.48 -7.63 -6.82
CA GLN A 266 -20.01 -6.25 -6.74
C GLN A 266 -20.50 -5.43 -7.95
N ASN A 267 -21.78 -5.08 -7.95
CA ASN A 267 -22.39 -4.25 -9.00
C ASN A 267 -21.91 -2.79 -8.91
N LEU A 268 -21.63 -2.21 -10.08
CA LEU A 268 -21.25 -0.81 -10.24
C LEU A 268 -22.49 0.09 -10.07
N ASN A 269 -23.57 -0.25 -10.79
CA ASN A 269 -24.89 0.29 -10.56
C ASN A 269 -25.63 -0.60 -9.56
N LYS A 270 -25.62 -0.20 -8.27
CA LYS A 270 -26.33 -0.94 -7.21
C LYS A 270 -27.85 -0.83 -7.30
N ALA A 271 -28.36 0.22 -7.95
CA ALA A 271 -29.80 0.44 -8.09
C ALA A 271 -30.42 -0.48 -9.14
N ASP A 272 -29.66 -0.81 -10.19
CA ASP A 272 -30.05 -1.77 -11.22
C ASP A 272 -28.99 -2.88 -11.37
N PRO A 273 -29.19 -4.04 -10.70
CA PRO A 273 -28.30 -5.19 -10.83
C PRO A 273 -28.20 -5.78 -12.24
N LEU A 274 -29.16 -5.51 -13.13
CA LEU A 274 -29.19 -6.02 -14.51
C LEU A 274 -28.53 -5.06 -15.50
N ASP A 275 -28.05 -3.91 -15.02
CA ASP A 275 -27.38 -2.92 -15.86
C ASP A 275 -26.12 -3.51 -16.51
N PRO A 276 -25.98 -3.42 -17.85
CA PRO A 276 -24.77 -3.77 -18.58
C PRO A 276 -23.48 -3.19 -18.01
N GLU A 277 -23.50 -2.00 -17.41
CA GLU A 277 -22.31 -1.41 -16.79
C GLU A 277 -21.74 -2.27 -15.65
N ASN A 278 -22.55 -3.18 -15.07
CA ASN A 278 -22.09 -4.14 -14.08
C ASN A 278 -21.17 -5.20 -14.69
N ARG A 279 -21.32 -5.51 -15.98
CA ARG A 279 -20.37 -6.33 -16.74
C ARG A 279 -19.13 -5.49 -17.02
N ARG A 280 -18.03 -5.81 -16.34
CA ARG A 280 -16.79 -5.03 -16.48
C ARG A 280 -15.56 -5.84 -16.13
N ILE A 281 -14.43 -5.38 -16.63
CA ILE A 281 -13.10 -5.84 -16.23
C ILE A 281 -12.43 -4.73 -15.44
N SER A 282 -11.90 -5.07 -14.27
CA SER A 282 -11.10 -4.16 -13.45
C SER A 282 -9.65 -4.62 -13.45
N VAL A 283 -8.73 -3.73 -13.84
CA VAL A 283 -7.29 -3.93 -13.72
C VAL A 283 -6.78 -2.98 -12.64
N ILE A 284 -6.30 -3.54 -11.54
CA ILE A 284 -5.82 -2.76 -10.40
C ILE A 284 -4.29 -2.86 -10.36
N VAL A 285 -3.61 -1.74 -10.59
CA VAL A 285 -2.16 -1.59 -10.41
C VAL A 285 -1.89 -1.30 -8.94
N LEU A 286 -1.26 -2.24 -8.25
CA LEU A 286 -1.11 -2.19 -6.80
C LEU A 286 -0.05 -1.18 -6.39
N ASN A 287 -0.30 -0.42 -5.33
CA ASN A 287 0.76 0.22 -4.57
C ASN A 287 1.50 -0.81 -3.72
N ARG A 288 2.74 -0.49 -3.34
CA ARG A 288 3.62 -1.39 -2.60
C ARG A 288 3.01 -1.88 -1.30
N LYS A 289 2.33 -0.98 -0.56
CA LYS A 289 1.69 -1.33 0.71
C LYS A 289 0.62 -2.41 0.54
N SER A 290 -0.18 -2.32 -0.53
CA SER A 290 -1.25 -3.26 -0.82
C SER A 290 -0.70 -4.57 -1.37
N GLU A 291 0.33 -4.52 -2.20
CA GLU A 291 1.06 -5.70 -2.65
C GLU A 291 1.66 -6.47 -1.46
N ASP A 292 2.40 -5.79 -0.58
CA ASP A 292 2.99 -6.38 0.62
C ASP A 292 1.93 -6.98 1.54
N ALA A 293 0.77 -6.32 1.70
CA ALA A 293 -0.33 -6.81 2.52
C ALA A 293 -0.91 -8.13 1.97
N LEU A 294 -1.14 -8.20 0.65
CA LEU A 294 -1.65 -9.40 -0.01
C LEU A 294 -0.65 -10.56 0.05
N MET A 295 0.63 -10.29 -0.17
CA MET A 295 1.69 -11.31 -0.11
C MET A 295 1.90 -11.86 1.30
N ARG A 296 1.70 -11.04 2.34
CA ARG A 296 1.76 -11.50 3.74
C ARG A 296 0.58 -12.38 4.12
N ASP A 297 -0.61 -12.06 3.63
CA ASP A 297 -1.82 -12.85 3.88
C ASP A 297 -1.64 -14.29 3.39
N ASP A 298 -1.06 -14.48 2.19
CA ASP A 298 -0.78 -15.81 1.64
C ASP A 298 0.29 -16.58 2.44
N ALA A 299 1.26 -15.88 3.03
CA ALA A 299 2.37 -16.49 3.75
C ALA A 299 2.04 -16.84 5.22
N THR A 300 1.05 -16.19 5.81
CA THR A 300 0.78 -16.28 7.25
C THR A 300 -0.31 -17.31 7.53
N THR A 301 0.07 -18.57 7.79
CA THR A 301 -0.88 -19.56 8.29
C THR A 301 -1.18 -19.30 9.76
N THR A 302 -2.37 -18.76 10.06
CA THR A 302 -2.87 -18.75 11.43
C THR A 302 -3.35 -20.17 11.76
N THR A 303 -2.49 -20.98 12.37
CA THR A 303 -2.92 -22.29 12.88
C THR A 303 -3.87 -22.06 14.05
N LEU A 304 -5.18 -22.21 13.81
CA LEU A 304 -6.14 -22.40 14.88
C LEU A 304 -5.72 -23.69 15.62
N SER A 305 -5.49 -23.59 16.93
CA SER A 305 -5.16 -24.77 17.74
C SER A 305 -6.27 -25.82 17.61
N ALA A 306 -5.95 -27.11 17.78
CA ALA A 306 -6.92 -28.21 17.63
C ALA A 306 -8.18 -28.08 18.53
N ASP A 307 -8.12 -27.20 19.54
CA ASP A 307 -9.23 -26.87 20.45
C ASP A 307 -9.90 -25.52 20.13
N ALA A 308 -9.62 -24.92 18.97
CA ALA A 308 -10.27 -23.70 18.54
C ALA A 308 -11.79 -23.90 18.44
N ALA A 309 -12.52 -23.01 19.11
CA ALA A 309 -13.98 -22.93 19.14
C ALA A 309 -14.73 -24.10 19.81
N GLY A 310 -14.11 -24.84 20.74
CA GLY A 310 -14.84 -25.86 21.50
C GLY A 310 -15.34 -27.00 20.62
N SER A 311 -14.60 -27.31 19.55
CA SER A 311 -14.85 -28.44 18.64
C SER A 311 -15.13 -29.76 19.38
N LYS A 312 -14.43 -30.00 20.51
CA LYS A 312 -14.70 -31.13 21.42
C LYS A 312 -16.07 -31.08 22.09
N LEU A 313 -16.53 -29.91 22.51
CA LEU A 313 -17.87 -29.73 23.11
C LEU A 313 -18.96 -29.89 22.04
N LEU A 314 -18.74 -29.34 20.84
CA LEU A 314 -19.66 -29.53 19.72
C LEU A 314 -19.72 -30.99 19.28
N ALA A 315 -18.59 -31.69 19.23
CA ALA A 315 -18.53 -33.12 18.93
C ALA A 315 -19.24 -33.98 19.99
N GLN A 316 -19.19 -33.57 21.26
CA GLN A 316 -19.95 -34.21 22.35
C GLN A 316 -21.47 -33.94 22.23
N GLN A 317 -21.88 -32.77 21.76
CA GLN A 317 -23.29 -32.42 21.53
C GLN A 317 -23.87 -33.04 20.26
N LEU A 318 -23.05 -33.31 19.24
CA LEU A 318 -23.47 -33.95 17.99
C LEU A 318 -23.64 -35.49 18.10
N GLY A 319 -23.39 -36.06 19.28
CA GLY A 319 -23.79 -37.42 19.62
C GLY A 319 -22.80 -38.50 19.18
N GLY A 320 -22.19 -39.17 20.16
CA GLY A 320 -21.64 -40.51 19.95
C GLY A 320 -22.77 -41.49 19.59
N PRO A 321 -22.46 -42.61 18.89
CA PRO A 321 -23.48 -43.55 18.44
C PRO A 321 -24.24 -44.09 19.65
N THR A 322 -25.55 -43.87 19.66
CA THR A 322 -26.44 -44.48 20.65
C THR A 322 -26.34 -46.00 20.47
N PRO A 323 -26.01 -46.79 21.50
CA PRO A 323 -25.98 -48.23 21.34
C PRO A 323 -27.39 -48.70 21.03
N ALA A 324 -27.57 -49.32 19.86
CA ALA A 324 -28.85 -49.85 19.41
C ALA A 324 -29.45 -50.73 20.51
N ALA A 325 -30.66 -50.38 20.95
CA ALA A 325 -31.42 -51.17 21.91
C ALA A 325 -31.63 -52.58 21.33
N ARG A 326 -31.13 -53.60 22.05
CA ARG A 326 -31.41 -55.00 21.72
C ARG A 326 -32.93 -55.24 21.75
N PRO A 327 -33.51 -55.94 20.76
CA PRO A 327 -34.94 -56.23 20.79
C PRO A 327 -35.25 -57.18 21.95
N ALA A 328 -36.29 -56.85 22.71
CA ALA A 328 -36.81 -57.66 23.79
C ALA A 328 -37.42 -58.95 23.24
N LEU A 329 -36.93 -60.10 23.70
CA LEU A 329 -37.56 -61.41 23.48
C LEU A 329 -38.88 -61.46 24.27
N ALA A 330 -40.02 -61.30 23.59
CA ALA A 330 -41.33 -61.57 24.15
C ALA A 330 -41.72 -63.04 23.88
N SER A 331 -41.39 -63.88 24.87
CA SER A 331 -42.18 -64.98 25.45
C SER A 331 -43.14 -65.79 24.55
N ALA A 332 -42.80 -67.07 24.42
CA ALA A 332 -43.63 -68.16 23.89
C ALA A 332 -44.95 -68.34 24.68
N VAL A 333 -46.03 -68.58 23.94
CA VAL A 333 -47.33 -69.01 24.45
C VAL A 333 -47.22 -70.44 24.96
N ALA A 334 -47.32 -70.63 26.28
CA ALA A 334 -47.48 -71.93 26.90
C ALA A 334 -48.96 -72.29 26.99
N VAL A 335 -49.32 -73.38 26.31
CA VAL A 335 -50.62 -74.08 26.40
C VAL A 335 -50.77 -74.62 27.82
N ALA A 336 -51.92 -74.37 28.46
CA ALA A 336 -52.34 -75.06 29.68
C ALA A 336 -53.49 -76.03 29.37
N PRO A 337 -53.49 -77.25 29.93
CA PRO A 337 -54.51 -78.27 29.67
C PRO A 337 -55.63 -78.24 30.74
N LYS A 338 -56.82 -78.76 30.39
CA LYS A 338 -57.78 -79.48 31.27
C LYS A 338 -59.11 -79.76 30.56
N PRO A 339 -59.93 -80.71 31.06
CA PRO A 339 -59.63 -82.03 31.65
C PRO A 339 -59.87 -83.19 30.66
#